data_AF-A0A914W8S9-F1
#
_entry.id   AF-A0A914W8S9-F1
#
_cell.length_a   1.000
_cell.length_b   1.000
_cell.length_c   1.000
_cell.angle_alpha   90.00
_cell.angle_beta   90.00
_cell.angle_gamma   90.00
#
_symmetry.space_group_name_H-M   'P 1'
#
loop_
_entity.id
_entity.type
_entity.pdbx_description
1 polymer ?
#
loop_
_entity_poly.entity_id
_entity_poly.type
_entity_poly.pdbx_seq_one_letter_code
_entity_poly.pdbx_strand_id
1 'polypeptide(L)'
;MGLNRGFIVAVRIMIVLISMIELALTASIFDFIVNYGKFYTLPDEKILIEKNRASFFYFTVILAFVSQTVALSSHLHLTILVKEQRKKLFEWLEVISAMVLTVMAIVCCTISMNNAANLSKFAFNAEPRAFQQAARWYYTRFYASAVFWTMQAALSAVVFLATLLRRRTIY
;
A
#
# COMPACT_ATOMS: atom_id res chain seq x y z
N MET A 1 -13.53 9.69 26.09
CA MET A 1 -13.05 8.30 25.91
C MET A 1 -11.74 8.34 25.14
N GLY A 2 -10.60 8.17 25.82
CA GLY A 2 -9.29 8.17 25.17
C GLY A 2 -9.12 6.90 24.34
N LEU A 3 -8.88 7.02 23.04
CA LEU A 3 -8.52 5.88 22.20
C LEU A 3 -7.27 5.21 22.79
N ASN A 4 -7.36 3.92 23.12
CA ASN A 4 -6.31 3.20 23.84
C ASN A 4 -5.01 3.20 23.00
N ARG A 5 -3.88 3.62 23.57
CA ARG A 5 -2.57 3.61 22.87
C ARG A 5 -2.24 2.22 22.31
N GLY A 6 -2.64 1.15 23.02
CA GLY A 6 -2.45 -0.23 22.56
C GLY A 6 -3.18 -0.53 21.25
N PHE A 7 -4.36 0.06 21.03
CA PHE A 7 -5.11 -0.10 19.78
C PHE A 7 -4.36 0.51 18.59
N ILE A 8 -3.85 1.73 18.72
CA ILE A 8 -3.08 2.40 17.65
C ILE A 8 -1.81 1.59 17.33
N VAL A 9 -1.11 1.09 18.36
CA VAL A 9 0.06 0.23 18.18
C VAL A 9 -0.30 -1.05 17.41
N ALA A 10 -1.40 -1.73 17.77
CA ALA A 10 -1.86 -2.92 17.06
C ALA A 10 -2.19 -2.64 15.59
N VAL A 11 -2.89 -1.52 15.31
CA VAL A 11 -3.19 -1.09 13.93
C VAL A 11 -1.90 -0.84 13.14
N ARG A 12 -0.90 -0.18 13.72
CA ARG A 12 0.39 0.06 13.04
C ARG A 12 1.12 -1.25 12.72
N ILE A 13 1.11 -2.22 13.63
CA ILE A 13 1.69 -3.55 13.38
C ILE A 13 1.00 -4.23 12.19
N MET A 14 -0.33 -4.16 12.12
CA MET A 14 -1.08 -4.71 10.98
C MET A 14 -0.68 -4.03 9.66
N ILE A 15 -0.50 -2.70 9.64
CA ILE A 15 -0.04 -1.99 8.44
C ILE A 15 1.38 -2.45 8.03
N VAL A 16 2.29 -2.67 8.99
CA VAL A 16 3.63 -3.19 8.69
C VAL A 16 3.55 -4.58 8.05
N LEU A 17 2.73 -5.48 8.59
CA LEU A 17 2.53 -6.83 8.03
C LEU A 17 1.92 -6.77 6.62
N ILE A 18 0.90 -5.94 6.42
CA ILE A 18 0.29 -5.75 5.09
C ILE A 18 1.33 -5.18 4.11
N SER A 19 2.17 -4.24 4.54
CA SER A 19 3.22 -3.67 3.69
C SER A 19 4.25 -4.73 3.26
N MET A 20 4.56 -5.72 4.12
CA MET A 20 5.42 -6.85 3.73
C MET A 20 4.76 -7.74 2.69
N ILE A 21 3.46 -8.04 2.84
CA ILE A 21 2.68 -8.82 1.87
C ILE A 21 2.61 -8.07 0.53
N GLU A 22 2.31 -6.77 0.56
CA GLU A 22 2.25 -5.92 -0.63
C GLU A 22 3.61 -5.79 -1.33
N LEU A 23 4.71 -5.77 -0.58
CA LEU A 23 6.04 -5.78 -1.19
C LEU A 23 6.28 -7.08 -1.97
N ALA A 24 5.88 -8.22 -1.41
CA ALA A 24 5.97 -9.51 -2.09
C ALA A 24 5.02 -9.60 -3.31
N LEU A 25 3.79 -9.08 -3.18
CA LEU A 25 2.84 -9.02 -4.30
C LEU A 25 3.33 -8.09 -5.41
N THR A 26 3.85 -6.92 -5.07
CA THR A 26 4.43 -5.96 -6.01
C THR A 26 5.59 -6.60 -6.77
N ALA A 27 6.50 -7.28 -6.07
CA ALA A 27 7.59 -8.03 -6.69
C ALA A 27 7.12 -9.17 -7.59
N SER A 28 6.01 -9.82 -7.23
CA SER A 28 5.43 -10.88 -8.03
C SER A 28 4.62 -10.37 -9.24
N ILE A 29 4.09 -9.14 -9.20
CA ILE A 29 3.34 -8.51 -10.30
C ILE A 29 4.32 -7.89 -11.30
N PHE A 30 5.27 -7.10 -10.82
CA PHE A 30 6.27 -6.42 -11.64
C PHE A 30 7.51 -7.28 -11.78
N ASP A 31 7.31 -8.48 -12.32
CA ASP A 31 8.37 -9.41 -12.64
C ASP A 31 9.15 -8.96 -13.90
N PHE A 32 10.09 -9.79 -14.36
CA PHE A 32 10.86 -9.48 -15.57
C PHE A 32 9.95 -9.32 -16.80
N ILE A 33 8.85 -10.08 -16.93
CA ILE A 33 7.97 -10.02 -18.09
C ILE A 33 7.33 -8.64 -18.19
N VAL A 34 6.81 -8.13 -17.08
CA VAL A 34 6.18 -6.80 -17.03
C VAL A 34 7.23 -5.68 -17.15
N ASN A 35 8.36 -5.78 -16.45
CA ASN A 35 9.39 -4.74 -16.47
C ASN A 35 10.05 -4.59 -17.86
N TYR A 36 10.18 -5.69 -18.61
CA TYR A 36 10.64 -5.64 -20.00
C TYR A 36 9.53 -5.33 -21.01
N GLY A 37 8.29 -5.09 -20.58
CA GLY A 37 7.17 -4.75 -21.46
C GLY A 37 6.74 -5.91 -22.37
N LYS A 38 7.03 -7.16 -21.97
CA LYS A 38 6.75 -8.36 -22.77
C LYS A 38 5.35 -8.93 -22.54
N PHE A 39 4.53 -8.29 -21.71
CA PHE A 39 3.15 -8.68 -21.47
C PHE A 39 2.18 -7.79 -22.26
N TYR A 40 1.94 -8.16 -23.52
CA TYR A 40 1.11 -7.43 -24.48
C TYR A 40 0.10 -8.35 -25.19
N THR A 41 -0.95 -7.77 -25.76
CA THR A 41 -1.94 -8.48 -26.58
C THR A 41 -1.49 -8.61 -28.02
N LEU A 42 -1.89 -9.67 -28.71
CA LEU A 42 -1.79 -9.78 -30.17
C LEU A 42 -3.20 -9.72 -30.79
N PRO A 43 -3.37 -9.14 -31.99
CA PRO A 43 -2.34 -8.55 -32.85
C PRO A 43 -1.96 -7.10 -32.51
N ASP A 44 -2.71 -6.41 -31.65
CA ASP A 44 -2.57 -4.95 -31.44
C ASP A 44 -1.30 -4.49 -30.67
N GLU A 45 -0.46 -5.42 -30.22
CA GLU A 45 0.76 -5.20 -29.41
C GLU A 45 0.58 -4.28 -28.19
N LYS A 46 -0.66 -4.16 -27.70
CA LYS A 46 -0.98 -3.29 -26.57
C LYS A 46 -0.44 -3.89 -25.27
N ILE A 47 0.45 -3.14 -24.62
CA ILE A 47 0.94 -3.47 -23.27
C ILE A 47 -0.22 -3.43 -22.28
N LEU A 48 -0.44 -4.55 -21.59
CA LEU A 48 -1.56 -4.68 -20.63
C LEU A 48 -1.22 -4.14 -19.24
N ILE A 49 0.06 -4.13 -18.88
CA ILE A 49 0.55 -3.66 -17.59
C ILE A 49 1.69 -2.67 -17.84
N GLU A 50 1.47 -1.40 -17.50
CA GLU A 50 2.48 -0.36 -17.70
C GLU A 50 3.68 -0.54 -16.76
N LYS A 51 4.87 -0.68 -17.34
CA LYS A 51 6.15 -0.82 -16.60
C LYS A 51 6.45 0.36 -15.65
N ASN A 52 6.05 1.57 -16.03
CA ASN A 52 6.36 2.79 -15.26
C ASN A 52 5.62 2.83 -13.91
N ARG A 53 4.59 2.00 -13.72
CA ARG A 53 3.82 1.95 -12.47
C ARG A 53 4.54 1.18 -11.36
N ALA A 54 5.53 0.35 -11.70
CA ALA A 54 6.28 -0.45 -10.71
C ALA A 54 6.93 0.44 -9.63
N SER A 55 7.63 1.49 -10.05
CA SER A 55 8.31 2.41 -9.13
C SER A 55 7.36 3.07 -8.14
N PHE A 56 6.14 3.40 -8.58
CA PHE A 56 5.13 4.01 -7.72
C PHE A 56 4.61 3.04 -6.64
N PHE A 57 4.37 1.77 -7.00
CA PHE A 57 3.96 0.74 -6.05
C PHE A 57 5.06 0.47 -5.01
N TYR A 58 6.30 0.26 -5.46
CA TYR A 58 7.45 0.07 -4.57
C TYR A 58 7.65 1.26 -3.65
N PHE A 59 7.62 2.49 -4.18
CA PHE A 59 7.76 3.69 -3.37
C PHE A 59 6.68 3.76 -2.28
N THR A 60 5.42 3.52 -2.65
CA THR A 60 4.30 3.59 -1.71
C THR A 60 4.43 2.54 -0.61
N VAL A 61 4.78 1.30 -0.95
CA VAL A 61 4.88 0.22 0.03
C VAL A 61 6.08 0.39 0.96
N ILE A 62 7.23 0.84 0.43
CA ILE A 62 8.43 1.13 1.24
C ILE A 62 8.17 2.31 2.17
N LEU A 63 7.54 3.38 1.66
CA LEU A 63 7.18 4.53 2.48
C LEU A 63 6.25 4.12 3.63
N ALA A 64 5.25 3.28 3.36
CA ALA A 64 4.37 2.77 4.39
C ALA A 64 5.11 1.93 5.43
N PHE A 65 5.92 0.97 4.99
CA PHE A 65 6.71 0.11 5.87
C PHE A 65 7.64 0.93 6.79
N VAL A 66 8.43 1.83 6.21
CA VAL A 66 9.40 2.64 6.95
C VAL A 66 8.68 3.60 7.90
N SER A 67 7.66 4.31 7.41
CA SER A 67 6.94 5.30 8.24
C SER A 67 6.27 4.64 9.44
N GLN A 68 5.65 3.47 9.28
CA GLN A 68 4.98 2.79 10.40
C GLN A 68 5.98 2.15 11.37
N THR A 69 7.11 1.63 10.87
CA THR A 69 8.17 1.08 11.72
C THR A 69 8.81 2.18 12.57
N VAL A 70 9.11 3.34 11.98
CA VAL A 70 9.65 4.49 12.70
C VAL A 70 8.66 4.99 13.77
N ALA A 71 7.37 5.09 13.43
CA ALA A 71 6.33 5.48 14.39
C ALA A 71 6.22 4.47 15.55
N LEU A 72 6.29 3.16 15.26
CA LEU A 72 6.26 2.11 16.27
C LEU A 72 7.46 2.22 17.24
N SER A 73 8.67 2.38 16.70
CA SER A 73 9.89 2.57 17.49
C SER A 73 9.84 3.82 18.38
N SER A 74 9.20 4.89 17.89
CA SER A 74 9.02 6.11 18.68
C SER A 74 8.14 5.91 19.92
N HIS A 75 7.10 5.08 19.81
CA HIS A 75 6.22 4.74 20.92
C HIS A 75 6.89 3.83 21.94
N LEU A 76 7.92 3.06 21.54
CA LEU A 76 8.66 2.11 22.38
C LEU A 76 9.90 2.71 23.07
N HIS A 77 10.61 3.66 22.45
CA HIS A 77 11.92 4.12 22.95
C HIS A 77 12.06 5.62 23.17
N LEU A 78 11.23 6.47 22.55
CA LEU A 78 11.49 7.93 22.56
C LEU A 78 10.97 8.67 23.79
N THR A 79 10.46 7.99 24.81
CA THR A 79 9.93 8.64 26.03
C THR A 79 11.04 9.22 26.92
N ILE A 80 12.31 8.88 26.68
CA ILE A 80 13.40 9.13 27.65
C ILE A 80 14.29 10.34 27.28
N LEU A 81 14.30 10.84 26.03
CA LEU A 81 15.38 11.76 25.58
C LEU A 81 14.97 12.99 24.74
N VAL A 82 13.68 13.22 24.49
CA VAL A 82 13.26 14.22 23.48
C VAL A 82 12.57 15.43 24.11
N LYS A 83 13.20 16.61 23.97
CA LYS A 83 12.63 17.93 24.32
C LYS A 83 11.21 18.10 23.73
N GLU A 84 10.31 18.70 24.50
CA GLU A 84 8.89 18.96 24.20
C GLU A 84 8.60 19.41 22.75
N GLN A 85 9.47 20.27 22.18
CA GLN A 85 9.31 20.77 20.81
C GLN A 85 9.50 19.71 19.71
N ARG A 86 10.44 18.77 19.89
CA ARG A 86 10.69 17.69 18.93
C ARG A 86 9.56 16.66 18.93
N LYS A 87 8.88 16.49 20.07
CA LYS A 87 7.69 15.64 20.20
C LYS A 87 6.52 16.17 19.37
N LYS A 88 6.25 17.48 19.42
CA LYS A 88 5.19 18.11 18.60
C LYS A 88 5.46 18.00 17.11
N LEU A 89 6.72 18.21 16.68
CA LEU A 89 7.12 18.05 15.28
C LEU A 89 6.93 16.61 14.80
N PHE A 90 7.37 15.63 15.59
CA PHE A 90 7.26 14.21 15.26
C PHE A 90 5.80 13.75 15.10
N GLU A 91 4.94 14.15 16.03
CA GLU A 91 3.50 13.87 15.93
C GLU A 91 2.85 14.52 14.68
N TRP A 92 3.30 15.71 14.24
CA TRP A 92 2.81 16.31 12.99
C TRP A 92 3.25 15.50 11.77
N LEU A 93 4.50 15.03 11.77
CA LEU A 93 5.02 14.16 10.73
C LEU A 93 4.26 12.82 10.68
N GLU A 94 3.85 12.27 11.82
CA GLU A 94 3.01 11.07 11.86
C GLU A 94 1.62 11.30 11.26
N VAL A 95 0.99 12.44 11.54
CA VAL A 95 -0.33 12.78 10.99
C VAL A 95 -0.24 12.98 9.48
N ILE A 96 0.74 13.77 9.01
CA ILE A 96 0.94 14.04 7.58
C ILE A 96 1.28 12.75 6.83
N SER A 97 2.17 11.93 7.38
CA SER A 97 2.55 10.65 6.75
C SER A 97 1.35 9.70 6.67
N ALA A 98 0.55 9.54 7.72
CA ALA A 98 -0.66 8.71 7.69
C ALA A 98 -1.68 9.20 6.65
N MET A 99 -1.85 10.51 6.49
CA MET A 99 -2.71 11.10 5.46
C MET A 99 -2.19 10.79 4.05
N VAL A 100 -0.91 11.06 3.78
CA VAL A 100 -0.27 10.80 2.48
C VAL A 100 -0.39 9.31 2.14
N LEU A 101 -0.07 8.42 3.08
CA LEU A 101 -0.18 6.98 2.89
C LEU A 101 -1.60 6.52 2.59
N THR A 102 -2.60 7.11 3.24
CA THR A 102 -4.01 6.82 2.95
C THR A 102 -4.34 7.14 1.50
N VAL A 103 -3.97 8.34 1.03
CA VAL A 103 -4.23 8.77 -0.36
C VAL A 103 -3.48 7.89 -1.35
N MET A 104 -2.19 7.63 -1.11
CA MET A 104 -1.40 6.79 -2.02
C MET A 104 -1.91 5.34 -2.07
N ALA A 105 -2.38 4.79 -0.95
CA ALA A 105 -3.00 3.47 -0.91
C ALA A 105 -4.31 3.42 -1.72
N ILE A 106 -5.15 4.47 -1.65
CA ILE A 106 -6.36 4.58 -2.48
C ILE A 106 -6.00 4.63 -3.98
N VAL A 107 -4.95 5.38 -4.34
CA VAL A 107 -4.48 5.45 -5.73
C VAL A 107 -3.97 4.07 -6.19
N CYS A 108 -3.13 3.39 -5.39
CA CYS A 108 -2.64 2.05 -5.71
C CYS A 108 -3.78 1.02 -5.81
N CYS A 109 -4.78 1.11 -4.94
CA CYS A 109 -5.99 0.28 -5.01
C CYS A 109 -6.73 0.50 -6.34
N THR A 110 -6.98 1.76 -6.70
CA THR A 110 -7.68 2.12 -7.94
C THR A 110 -6.94 1.61 -9.17
N ILE A 111 -5.61 1.79 -9.20
CA ILE A 111 -4.76 1.26 -10.27
C ILE A 111 -4.83 -0.26 -10.33
N SER A 112 -4.75 -0.93 -9.17
CA SER A 112 -4.81 -2.39 -9.06
C SER A 112 -6.15 -2.93 -9.57
N MET A 113 -7.27 -2.33 -9.16
CA MET A 113 -8.60 -2.69 -9.64
C MET A 113 -8.76 -2.48 -11.15
N ASN A 114 -8.30 -1.34 -11.67
CA ASN A 114 -8.38 -1.05 -13.10
C ASN A 114 -7.57 -2.06 -13.93
N ASN A 115 -6.37 -2.41 -13.47
CA ASN A 115 -5.56 -3.45 -14.11
C ASN A 115 -6.23 -4.83 -14.01
N ALA A 116 -6.79 -5.20 -12.85
CA ALA A 116 -7.54 -6.44 -12.71
C ALA A 116 -8.75 -6.49 -13.66
N ALA A 117 -9.54 -5.42 -13.76
CA ALA A 117 -10.68 -5.33 -14.67
C ALA A 117 -10.27 -5.39 -16.15
N ASN A 118 -9.10 -4.86 -16.50
CA ASN A 118 -8.56 -4.99 -17.86
C ASN A 118 -8.09 -6.41 -18.16
N LEU A 119 -7.44 -7.06 -17.20
CA LEU A 119 -6.92 -8.43 -17.35
C LEU A 119 -8.02 -9.50 -17.31
N SER A 120 -9.12 -9.25 -16.60
CA SER A 120 -10.23 -10.21 -16.49
C SER A 120 -10.83 -10.57 -17.87
N LYS A 121 -10.78 -9.64 -18.83
CA LYS A 121 -11.21 -9.85 -20.21
C LYS A 121 -10.44 -11.00 -20.89
N PHE A 122 -9.17 -11.17 -20.50
CA PHE A 122 -8.28 -12.19 -21.06
C PHE A 122 -8.14 -13.41 -20.15
N ALA A 123 -8.44 -13.29 -18.86
CA ALA A 123 -8.25 -14.35 -17.87
C ALA A 123 -9.16 -15.57 -18.07
N PHE A 124 -10.33 -15.40 -18.71
CA PHE A 124 -11.35 -16.45 -18.80
C PHE A 124 -11.51 -17.06 -20.18
N ASN A 125 -11.34 -16.30 -21.26
CA ASN A 125 -11.65 -16.74 -22.62
C ASN A 125 -10.60 -16.33 -23.68
N ALA A 126 -9.35 -16.04 -23.29
CA ALA A 126 -8.33 -15.69 -24.28
C ALA A 126 -7.68 -16.93 -24.94
N GLU A 127 -7.33 -16.77 -26.21
CA GLU A 127 -6.42 -17.67 -26.91
C GLU A 127 -5.09 -16.94 -27.18
N PRO A 128 -3.93 -17.62 -27.10
CA PRO A 128 -3.74 -19.03 -26.73
C PRO A 128 -3.88 -19.28 -25.20
N ARG A 129 -4.10 -20.54 -24.80
CA ARG A 129 -4.26 -20.93 -23.38
C ARG A 129 -3.11 -20.49 -22.47
N ALA A 130 -1.87 -20.45 -22.98
CA ALA A 130 -0.72 -19.96 -22.23
C ALA A 130 -0.87 -18.47 -21.85
N PHE A 131 -1.36 -17.65 -22.78
CA PHE A 131 -1.64 -16.24 -22.53
C PHE A 131 -2.81 -16.07 -21.55
N GLN A 132 -3.86 -16.88 -21.68
CA GLN A 132 -4.97 -16.90 -20.72
C GLN A 132 -4.50 -17.21 -19.30
N GLN A 133 -3.65 -18.23 -19.12
CA GLN A 133 -3.08 -18.59 -17.81
C GLN A 133 -2.25 -17.46 -17.23
N ALA A 134 -1.40 -16.81 -18.04
CA ALA A 134 -0.64 -15.65 -17.62
C ALA A 134 -1.55 -14.47 -17.23
N ALA A 135 -2.57 -14.16 -18.04
CA ALA A 135 -3.55 -13.13 -17.72
C ALA A 135 -4.29 -13.41 -16.41
N ARG A 136 -4.67 -14.68 -16.16
CA ARG A 136 -5.30 -15.11 -14.91
C ARG A 136 -4.35 -14.99 -13.70
N TRP A 137 -3.07 -15.29 -13.90
CA TRP A 137 -2.03 -15.16 -12.88
C TRP A 137 -1.84 -13.71 -12.43
N TYR A 138 -1.77 -12.77 -13.37
CA TYR A 138 -1.68 -11.34 -13.08
C TYR A 138 -3.00 -10.77 -12.54
N TYR A 139 -4.14 -11.18 -13.11
CA TYR A 139 -5.46 -10.79 -12.64
C TYR A 139 -5.63 -11.07 -11.15
N THR A 140 -5.32 -12.29 -10.73
CA THR A 140 -5.47 -12.72 -9.33
C THR A 140 -4.61 -11.89 -8.38
N ARG A 141 -3.39 -11.53 -8.81
CA ARG A 141 -2.47 -10.72 -8.01
C ARG A 141 -2.85 -9.26 -7.93
N PHE A 142 -3.28 -8.65 -9.04
CA PHE A 142 -3.80 -7.30 -9.00
C PHE A 142 -5.06 -7.20 -8.17
N TYR A 143 -5.92 -8.22 -8.20
CA TYR A 143 -7.09 -8.28 -7.33
C TYR A 143 -6.69 -8.40 -5.85
N ALA A 144 -5.76 -9.30 -5.51
CA ALA A 144 -5.24 -9.43 -4.14
C ALA A 144 -4.59 -8.12 -3.65
N SER A 145 -3.76 -7.51 -4.48
CA SER A 145 -3.16 -6.18 -4.26
C SER A 145 -4.24 -5.13 -4.00
N ALA A 146 -5.30 -5.07 -4.78
CA ALA A 146 -6.40 -4.12 -4.52
C ALA A 146 -7.03 -4.29 -3.12
N VAL A 147 -7.22 -5.54 -2.68
CA VAL A 147 -7.76 -5.85 -1.35
C VAL A 147 -6.81 -5.37 -0.25
N PHE A 148 -5.52 -5.68 -0.37
CA PHE A 148 -4.53 -5.28 0.63
C PHE A 148 -4.30 -3.76 0.65
N TRP A 149 -4.27 -3.07 -0.50
CA TRP A 149 -4.28 -1.61 -0.55
C TRP A 149 -5.51 -0.98 0.09
N THR A 150 -6.70 -1.61 -0.06
CA THR A 150 -7.93 -1.15 0.60
C THR A 150 -7.79 -1.26 2.13
N MET A 151 -7.29 -2.40 2.62
CA MET A 151 -7.02 -2.58 4.05
C MET A 151 -5.99 -1.57 4.56
N GLN A 152 -4.91 -1.35 3.80
CA GLN A 152 -3.87 -0.38 4.13
C GLN A 152 -4.42 1.05 4.21
N ALA A 153 -5.28 1.45 3.26
CA ALA A 153 -5.93 2.75 3.25
C ALA A 153 -6.84 2.93 4.48
N ALA A 154 -7.68 1.95 4.77
CA ALA A 154 -8.59 1.99 5.92
C ALA A 154 -7.82 2.08 7.25
N LEU A 155 -6.79 1.26 7.44
CA LEU A 155 -5.97 1.27 8.66
C LEU A 155 -5.16 2.57 8.79
N SER A 156 -4.61 3.09 7.69
CA SER A 156 -3.90 4.37 7.69
C SER A 156 -4.83 5.54 8.02
N ALA A 157 -6.06 5.52 7.52
CA ALA A 157 -7.09 6.49 7.87
C ALA A 157 -7.47 6.42 9.36
N VAL A 158 -7.57 5.20 9.93
CA VAL A 158 -7.79 5.00 11.36
C VAL A 158 -6.64 5.61 12.17
N VAL A 159 -5.38 5.36 11.80
CA VAL A 159 -4.21 5.97 12.46
C VAL A 159 -4.25 7.50 12.36
N PHE A 160 -4.55 8.04 11.19
CA PHE A 160 -4.67 9.47 10.96
C PHE A 160 -5.73 10.11 11.87
N LEU A 161 -6.97 9.58 11.85
CA LEU A 161 -8.08 10.09 12.66
C LEU A 161 -7.82 9.93 14.15
N ALA A 162 -7.30 8.78 14.58
CA ALA A 162 -6.96 8.52 15.97
C ALA A 162 -5.92 9.51 16.51
N THR A 163 -4.88 9.78 15.72
CA THR A 163 -3.79 10.70 16.10
C THR A 163 -4.28 12.15 16.10
N LEU A 164 -5.16 12.52 15.16
CA LEU A 164 -5.78 13.85 15.09
C LEU A 164 -6.73 14.11 16.27
N LEU A 165 -7.61 13.16 16.59
CA LEU A 165 -8.57 13.28 17.69
C LEU A 165 -7.88 13.39 19.05
N ARG A 166 -6.84 12.58 19.27
CA ARG A 166 -6.04 12.63 20.50
C ARG A 166 -5.41 13.99 20.74
N ARG A 167 -5.07 14.73 19.68
CA ARG A 167 -4.54 16.10 19.79
C ARG A 167 -5.61 17.11 20.21
N ARG A 168 -6.85 16.98 19.71
CA ARG A 168 -7.96 17.88 20.09
C ARG A 168 -8.35 17.78 21.56
N THR A 169 -8.09 16.66 22.23
CA THR A 169 -8.39 16.47 23.66
C THR A 169 -7.35 17.04 24.62
N ILE A 170 -6.21 17.55 24.13
CA ILE A 170 -5.11 18.09 24.95
C ILE A 170 -5.13 19.64 24.97
N TYR A 171 -5.97 20.25 24.14
CA TYR A 171 -6.27 21.68 24.11
C TYR A 171 -7.71 21.91 24.56
#